data_AF-A0A855K927-F1
#
_entry.id   AF-A0A855K927-F1
#
_cell.length_a   1.000
_cell.length_b   1.000
_cell.length_c   1.000
_cell.angle_alpha   90.00
_cell.angle_beta   90.00
_cell.angle_gamma   90.00
#
_symmetry.space_group_name_H-M   'P 1'
#
loop_
_entity.id
_entity.type
_entity.pdbx_description
1 polymer ?
#
loop_
_entity_poly.entity_id
_entity_poly.type
_entity_poly.pdbx_seq_one_letter_code
_entity_poly.pdbx_strand_id
1 'polypeptide(L)' 'MASAPVEDTSGAQRKLSARGDSKEVKAQLYPVEVDHSRDALLTDFGKETLRDRYLLPGENFQDLFVRVASAYA' A
#
# COMPACT_ATOMS: atom_id res chain seq x y z
N MET A 1 18.78 14.76 46.76
CA MET A 1 17.82 13.79 46.18
C MET A 1 17.66 14.12 44.71
N ALA A 2 18.22 13.29 43.83
CA ALA A 2 18.17 13.51 42.38
C ALA A 2 16.79 13.07 41.84
N SER A 3 16.06 13.98 41.20
CA SER A 3 14.85 13.64 40.44
C SER A 3 15.27 13.23 39.03
N ALA A 4 14.88 12.02 38.62
CA ALA A 4 15.04 11.52 37.27
C ALA A 4 14.19 12.34 36.28
N PRO A 5 14.66 12.55 35.03
CA PRO A 5 13.84 13.21 34.03
C PRO A 5 12.81 12.19 33.50
N VAL A 6 11.55 12.61 33.48
CA VAL A 6 10.46 11.90 32.81
C VAL A 6 10.71 11.97 31.30
N GLU A 7 10.88 10.82 30.65
CA GLU A 7 11.04 10.73 29.20
C GLU A 7 9.70 11.02 28.51
N ASP A 8 9.61 12.19 27.87
CA ASP A 8 8.49 12.62 27.03
C ASP A 8 8.36 11.70 25.80
N THR A 9 7.46 10.73 25.90
CA THR A 9 7.13 9.77 24.82
C THR A 9 6.19 10.36 23.75
N SER A 10 5.94 11.68 23.75
CA SER A 10 4.99 12.34 22.84
C SER A 10 5.53 12.50 21.41
N GLY A 11 6.85 12.56 21.23
CA GLY A 11 7.49 12.74 19.92
C GLY A 11 7.37 11.51 19.00
N ALA A 12 7.35 10.30 19.56
CA ALA A 12 7.31 9.05 18.80
C ALA A 12 5.95 8.84 18.13
N GLN A 13 4.86 9.23 18.79
CA GLN A 13 3.48 9.05 18.30
C GLN A 13 3.16 9.99 17.11
N ARG A 14 3.73 11.20 17.09
CA ARG A 14 3.52 12.17 16.00
C ARG A 14 4.25 11.80 14.70
N LYS A 15 5.33 11.01 14.75
CA LYS A 15 6.05 10.57 13.54
C LYS A 15 5.43 9.35 12.85
N LEU A 16 4.65 8.55 13.58
CA LEU A 16 3.94 7.40 13.00
C LEU A 16 2.75 7.83 12.16
N SER A 17 2.00 8.85 12.61
CA SER A 17 0.77 9.33 11.98
C SER A 17 0.99 10.15 10.69
N ALA A 18 2.21 10.63 10.44
CA ALA A 18 2.58 11.35 9.21
C ALA A 18 3.11 10.45 8.09
N ARG A 19 3.46 9.19 8.41
CA ARG A 19 3.74 8.16 7.41
C ARG A 19 2.39 7.55 7.08
N GLY A 20 1.80 7.98 5.97
CA GLY A 20 0.59 7.36 5.44
C GLY A 20 0.70 5.83 5.51
N ASP A 21 -0.40 5.19 5.86
CA ASP A 21 -0.41 3.76 6.07
C ASP A 21 0.15 3.11 4.80
N SER A 22 1.05 2.12 4.94
CA SER A 22 1.66 1.48 3.77
C SER A 22 0.63 0.76 2.88
N LYS A 23 -0.64 0.76 3.34
CA LYS A 23 -1.84 0.25 2.69
C LYS A 23 -2.71 1.33 2.04
N GLU A 24 -2.33 2.61 2.09
CA GLU A 24 -3.10 3.68 1.47
C GLU A 24 -2.87 3.72 -0.04
N VAL A 25 -3.96 3.60 -0.79
CA VAL A 25 -3.97 3.77 -2.25
C VAL A 25 -3.79 5.26 -2.56
N LYS A 26 -2.62 5.62 -3.10
CA LYS A 26 -2.35 6.99 -3.56
C LYS A 26 -3.14 7.30 -4.83
N ALA A 27 -3.63 8.53 -4.93
CA ALA A 27 -4.35 8.99 -6.12
C ALA A 27 -3.48 8.84 -7.38
N GLN A 28 -4.06 8.22 -8.40
CA GLN A 28 -3.45 7.93 -9.70
C GLN A 28 -3.00 9.23 -10.37
N LEU A 29 -1.70 9.41 -10.59
CA LEU A 29 -1.14 10.62 -11.19
C LEU A 29 -1.31 10.66 -12.72
N TYR A 30 -1.58 9.51 -13.35
CA TYR A 30 -1.71 9.35 -14.79
C TYR A 30 -2.91 8.45 -15.14
N PRO A 31 -3.67 8.76 -16.20
CA PRO A 31 -4.74 7.89 -16.68
C PRO A 31 -4.14 6.66 -17.35
N VAL A 32 -4.06 5.56 -16.60
CA VAL A 32 -3.66 4.25 -17.11
C VAL A 32 -4.93 3.48 -17.48
N GLU A 33 -5.02 3.01 -18.73
CA GLU A 33 -6.12 2.15 -19.17
C GLU A 33 -6.01 0.77 -18.50
N VAL A 34 -7.09 0.35 -17.85
CA VAL A 34 -7.17 -0.90 -17.09
C VAL A 34 -8.07 -1.88 -17.83
N ASP A 35 -7.51 -3.03 -18.25
CA ASP A 35 -8.28 -4.12 -18.84
C ASP A 35 -8.33 -5.33 -17.90
N HIS A 36 -9.46 -5.47 -17.19
CA HIS A 36 -9.72 -6.58 -16.28
C HIS A 36 -9.78 -7.96 -16.97
N SER A 37 -9.92 -8.03 -18.29
CA SER A 37 -9.90 -9.30 -19.04
C SER A 37 -8.54 -10.01 -18.91
N ARG A 38 -7.47 -9.26 -18.61
CA ARG A 38 -6.13 -9.78 -18.42
C ARG A 38 -5.96 -10.60 -17.13
N ASP A 39 -6.92 -10.53 -16.21
CA ASP A 39 -6.98 -11.42 -15.03
C ASP A 39 -7.08 -12.90 -15.45
N ALA A 40 -7.59 -13.19 -16.65
CA ALA A 40 -7.64 -14.54 -17.21
C ALA A 40 -6.26 -15.12 -17.53
N LEU A 41 -5.23 -14.27 -17.69
CA LEU A 41 -3.85 -14.71 -17.96
C LEU A 41 -3.12 -15.16 -16.69
N LEU A 42 -3.67 -14.87 -15.51
CA LEU A 42 -3.10 -15.30 -14.24
C LEU A 42 -3.55 -16.72 -13.92
N THR A 43 -2.59 -17.56 -13.55
CA THR A 43 -2.87 -18.90 -13.00
C THR A 43 -3.51 -18.79 -11.63
N ASP A 44 -4.20 -19.84 -11.18
CA ASP A 44 -4.83 -19.84 -9.86
C ASP A 44 -3.81 -19.62 -8.73
N PHE A 45 -2.64 -20.25 -8.83
CA PHE A 45 -1.54 -20.00 -7.91
C PHE A 45 -1.05 -18.54 -7.95
N GLY A 46 -0.94 -17.95 -9.15
CA GLY A 46 -0.58 -16.54 -9.31
C GLY A 46 -1.59 -15.61 -8.65
N LYS A 47 -2.89 -15.90 -8.81
CA LYS A 47 -3.97 -15.13 -8.19
C LYS A 47 -3.94 -15.21 -6.67
N GLU A 48 -3.82 -16.42 -6.11
CA GLU A 48 -3.79 -16.61 -4.66
C GLU A 48 -2.56 -15.99 -4.02
N THR A 49 -1.38 -16.11 -4.64
CA THR A 49 -0.16 -15.48 -4.12
C THR A 49 -0.19 -13.96 -4.15
N LEU A 50 -0.86 -13.36 -5.14
CA LEU A 50 -1.09 -11.92 -5.20
C LEU A 50 -2.09 -11.46 -4.13
N ARG A 51 -3.20 -12.20 -3.94
CA ARG A 51 -4.21 -11.88 -2.92
C ARG A 51 -3.65 -11.89 -1.50
N ASP A 52 -2.79 -12.86 -1.20
CA ASP A 52 -2.24 -13.06 0.14
C ASP A 52 -1.33 -11.92 0.61
N ARG A 53 -0.56 -11.30 -0.31
CA ARG A 53 0.53 -10.37 0.07
C ARG A 53 0.50 -9.00 -0.59
N TYR A 54 -0.16 -8.85 -1.73
CA TYR A 54 0.02 -7.68 -2.59
C TYR A 54 -1.24 -6.87 -2.82
N LEU A 55 -2.42 -7.50 -2.76
CA LEU A 55 -3.69 -6.80 -2.91
C LEU A 55 -4.04 -6.05 -1.63
N LEU A 56 -4.41 -4.78 -1.79
CA LEU A 56 -5.03 -3.99 -0.74
C LEU A 56 -6.51 -4.33 -0.61
N PRO A 57 -7.15 -4.04 0.54
CA PRO A 57 -8.58 -4.27 0.72
C PRO A 57 -9.40 -3.55 -0.36
N GLY A 58 -10.15 -4.31 -1.18
CA GLY A 58 -10.96 -3.78 -2.28
C GLY A 58 -10.21 -3.51 -3.59
N GLU A 59 -8.92 -3.85 -3.67
CA GLU A 59 -8.11 -3.73 -4.89
C GLU A 59 -8.25 -4.99 -5.76
N ASN A 60 -8.32 -4.86 -7.10
CA ASN A 60 -8.22 -5.99 -8.01
C ASN A 60 -6.77 -6.20 -8.51
N PHE A 61 -6.47 -7.32 -9.16
CA PHE A 61 -5.14 -7.62 -9.69
C PHE A 61 -4.64 -6.58 -10.68
N GLN A 62 -5.50 -6.10 -11.57
CA GLN A 62 -5.11 -5.05 -12.51
C GLN A 62 -4.85 -3.72 -11.79
N ASP A 63 -5.62 -3.39 -10.75
CA ASP A 63 -5.41 -2.17 -9.97
C ASP A 63 -4.04 -2.17 -9.27
N LEU A 64 -3.60 -3.34 -8.78
CA LEU A 64 -2.23 -3.53 -8.27
C LEU A 64 -1.18 -3.21 -9.34
N PHE A 65 -1.33 -3.72 -10.57
CA PHE A 65 -0.38 -3.46 -11.65
C PHE A 65 -0.35 -1.98 -12.04
N VAL A 66 -1.52 -1.34 -12.06
CA VAL A 66 -1.63 0.08 -12.36
C VAL A 66 -0.91 0.89 -11.29
N ARG A 67 -1.15 0.62 -10.00
CA ARG A 67 -0.47 1.31 -8.89
C ARG A 67 1.05 1.22 -9.00
N VAL A 68 1.57 0.05 -9.36
CA VAL A 68 3.01 -0.13 -9.60
C VAL A 68 3.46 0.67 -10.82
N ALA A 69 2.74 0.62 -11.93
CA ALA A 69 3.06 1.37 -13.14
C ALA A 69 3.07 2.89 -12.90
N SER A 70 2.07 3.43 -12.20
CA SER A 70 1.97 4.85 -11.85
C SER A 70 3.09 5.35 -10.92
N ALA A 71 3.74 4.45 -10.17
CA ALA A 71 4.87 4.81 -9.32
C ALA A 71 6.20 4.95 -10.09
N TYR A 72 6.30 4.36 -11.28
CA TYR A 72 7.52 4.37 -12.11
C TYR A 72 7.37 5.18 -13.41
N ALA A 73 6.16 5.62 -13.77
CA ALA A 73 5.89 6.49 -14.91
C ALA A 73 6.35 7.92 -14.64
#